data_AF-A0A8J9SFU6-F1
#
_entry.id   AF-A0A8J9SFU6-F1
#
_cell.length_a   1.000
_cell.length_b   1.000
_cell.length_c   1.000
_cell.angle_alpha   90.00
_cell.angle_beta   90.00
_cell.angle_gamma   90.00
#
_symmetry.space_group_name_H-M   'P 1'
#
loop_
_entity.id
_entity.type
_entity.pdbx_description
1 polymer ?
#
loop_
_entity_poly.entity_id
_entity_poly.type
_entity_poly.pdbx_seq_one_letter_code
_entity_poly.pdbx_strand_id
1 'polypeptide(L)'
;GGFYIPLQNMNRGIAWASWISFARYGYSALIINEYAGRDIPCLDDGEASIAIGTGVCPLPGEEVIASLGITGVAESYWFNIGMTVGLQVMFRVAAYIFLRRAE
;
A
#
# COMPACT_ATOMS: atom_id res chain seq x y z
N GLY A 1 4.71 -2.01 -4.54
CA GLY A 1 3.93 -1.55 -3.38
C GLY A 1 2.79 -0.62 -3.75
N GLY A 2 2.98 0.31 -4.68
CA GLY A 2 1.99 1.37 -4.98
C GLY A 2 2.51 2.77 -4.70
N PHE A 3 3.68 2.90 -4.07
CA PHE A 3 4.31 4.18 -3.72
C PHE A 3 4.74 5.02 -4.94
N TYR A 4 5.59 4.47 -5.81
CA TYR A 4 6.09 5.21 -6.99
C TYR A 4 5.07 5.31 -8.14
N ILE A 5 4.25 4.27 -8.30
CA ILE A 5 3.21 4.20 -9.32
C ILE A 5 1.93 3.80 -8.58
N PRO A 6 0.93 4.70 -8.49
CA PRO A 6 -0.36 4.39 -7.88
C PRO A 6 -1.01 3.18 -8.55
N LEU A 7 -1.69 2.35 -7.75
CA LEU A 7 -2.21 1.06 -8.23
C LEU A 7 -3.26 1.24 -9.34
N GLN A 8 -4.01 2.34 -9.32
CA GLN A 8 -4.99 2.68 -10.36
C GLN A 8 -4.36 3.19 -11.66
N ASN A 9 -3.14 3.72 -11.62
CA ASN A 9 -2.43 4.25 -12.79
C ASN A 9 -1.49 3.21 -13.43
N MET A 10 -1.48 1.98 -12.91
CA MET A 10 -0.61 0.92 -13.40
C MET A 10 -1.11 0.35 -14.73
N ASN A 11 -0.18 0.12 -15.68
CA ASN A 11 -0.53 -0.52 -16.95
C ASN A 11 -1.13 -1.93 -16.69
N ARG A 12 -2.29 -2.21 -17.30
CA ARG A 12 -3.03 -3.48 -17.16
C ARG A 12 -2.17 -4.71 -17.43
N GLY A 13 -1.20 -4.62 -18.34
CA GLY A 13 -0.30 -5.73 -18.68
C GLY A 13 0.62 -6.18 -17.54
N ILE A 14 0.96 -5.29 -16.59
CA ILE A 14 1.80 -5.59 -15.42
C ILE A 14 1.04 -5.52 -14.10
N ALA A 15 -0.20 -5.02 -14.12
CA ALA A 15 -1.03 -4.86 -12.93
C ALA A 15 -1.22 -6.18 -12.15
N TRP A 16 -1.30 -7.30 -12.85
CA TRP A 16 -1.40 -8.63 -12.24
C TRP A 16 -0.20 -8.95 -11.33
N ALA A 17 1.01 -8.53 -11.70
CA ALA A 17 2.23 -8.81 -10.94
C ALA A 17 2.23 -8.08 -9.58
N SER A 18 1.44 -7.03 -9.44
CA SER A 18 1.27 -6.38 -8.13
C SER A 18 0.56 -7.29 -7.11
N TRP A 19 -0.30 -8.21 -7.55
CA TRP A 19 -1.05 -9.13 -6.69
C TRP A 19 -0.20 -10.25 -6.08
N ILE A 20 0.98 -10.52 -6.64
CA ILE A 20 1.94 -11.48 -6.07
C ILE A 20 3.00 -10.81 -5.19
N SER A 21 2.98 -9.48 -5.09
CA SER A 21 3.99 -8.72 -4.35
C SER A 21 3.60 -8.56 -2.88
N PHE A 22 4.41 -9.11 -1.97
CA PHE A 22 4.23 -8.87 -0.52
C PHE A 22 4.29 -7.36 -0.19
N ALA A 23 5.10 -6.60 -0.94
CA ALA A 23 5.26 -5.16 -0.75
C ALA A 23 4.01 -4.37 -1.15
N ARG A 24 3.09 -4.92 -1.97
CA ARG A 24 1.77 -4.31 -2.20
C ARG A 24 0.96 -4.33 -0.90
N TYR A 25 0.76 -5.53 -0.36
CA TYR A 25 -0.08 -5.73 0.82
C TYR A 25 0.51 -5.06 2.07
N GLY A 26 1.82 -5.21 2.31
CA GLY A 26 2.48 -4.54 3.43
C GLY A 26 2.40 -3.01 3.35
N TYR A 27 2.62 -2.43 2.18
CA TYR A 27 2.50 -0.99 1.99
C TYR A 27 1.05 -0.51 2.19
N SER A 28 0.07 -1.21 1.60
CA SER A 28 -1.34 -0.88 1.78
C SER A 28 -1.75 -0.94 3.26
N ALA A 29 -1.34 -1.98 4.01
CA ALA A 29 -1.62 -2.09 5.44
C ALA A 29 -1.02 -0.91 6.25
N LEU A 30 0.22 -0.51 5.95
CA LEU A 30 0.87 0.62 6.63
C LEU A 30 0.16 1.94 6.33
N ILE A 31 -0.21 2.17 5.07
CA ILE A 31 -0.91 3.40 4.66
C ILE A 31 -2.29 3.48 5.32
N ILE A 32 -3.06 2.39 5.32
CA ILE A 32 -4.36 2.34 6.01
C ILE A 32 -4.16 2.60 7.51
N ASN A 33 -3.16 1.97 8.13
CA ASN A 33 -2.91 2.15 9.56
C ASN A 33 -2.51 3.59 9.94
N GLU A 34 -1.83 4.32 9.05
CA GLU A 34 -1.38 5.70 9.31
C GLU A 34 -2.45 6.75 9.00
N TYR A 35 -3.18 6.57 7.90
CA TYR A 35 -4.05 7.61 7.33
C TYR A 35 -5.54 7.38 7.54
N ALA A 36 -5.99 6.17 7.90
CA ALA A 36 -7.42 5.92 8.11
C ALA A 36 -7.96 6.76 9.27
N GLY A 37 -9.04 7.49 9.01
CA GLY A 37 -9.69 8.39 9.97
C GLY A 37 -8.85 9.60 10.38
N ARG A 38 -7.72 9.88 9.70
CA ARG A 38 -6.86 11.01 10.03
C ARG A 38 -7.25 12.25 9.24
N ASP A 39 -7.64 13.29 9.97
CA ASP A 39 -7.82 14.63 9.42
C ASP A 39 -6.47 15.34 9.36
N ILE A 40 -6.12 15.87 8.19
CA ILE A 40 -4.84 16.55 7.95
C ILE A 40 -5.19 17.98 7.56
N PRO A 41 -5.10 18.94 8.50
CA PRO A 41 -5.53 20.30 8.23
C PRO A 41 -4.59 20.98 7.22
N CYS A 42 -5.16 21.82 6.37
CA CYS A 42 -4.41 22.89 5.72
C CYS A 42 -3.91 23.85 6.78
N LEU A 43 -2.64 24.27 6.72
CA LEU A 43 -2.20 25.43 7.48
C LEU A 43 -2.66 26.70 6.75
N ASP A 44 -3.10 27.70 7.51
CA ASP A 44 -3.40 29.03 6.99
C ASP A 44 -2.12 29.70 6.46
N ASP A 45 -2.29 30.65 5.52
CA ASP A 45 -1.22 31.42 4.89
C ASP A 45 -0.30 32.09 5.94
N GLY A 46 0.83 31.45 6.27
CA GLY A 46 1.83 32.01 7.19
C GLY A 46 2.53 31.01 8.09
N GLU A 47 2.00 29.80 8.26
CA GLU A 47 2.68 28.75 9.00
C GLU A 47 3.37 27.76 8.04
N ALA A 48 4.58 27.32 8.39
CA ALA A 48 5.41 26.48 7.54
C ALA A 48 4.72 25.13 7.29
N SER A 49 4.11 24.98 6.13
CA SER A 49 3.60 23.69 5.68
C SER A 49 4.77 22.76 5.38
N ILE A 50 4.64 21.48 5.76
CA ILE A 50 5.54 20.40 5.33
C ILE A 50 5.19 20.01 3.87
N ALA A 51 4.90 21.00 3.03
CA ALA A 51 4.56 20.81 1.63
C ALA A 51 5.75 21.26 0.77
N ILE A 52 6.28 20.35 -0.04
CA ILE A 52 7.27 20.69 -1.07
C ILE A 52 6.50 21.31 -2.24
N GLY A 53 6.29 22.62 -2.17
CA GLY A 53 5.56 23.41 -3.17
C GLY A 53 4.78 24.54 -2.50
N THR A 54 4.96 25.77 -2.96
CA THR A 54 4.28 26.94 -2.41
C THR A 54 2.78 26.87 -2.68
N GLY A 55 1.94 26.78 -1.63
CA GLY A 55 0.49 26.99 -1.70
C GLY A 55 -0.40 25.78 -1.97
N VAL A 56 0.09 24.54 -1.83
CA VAL A 56 -0.74 23.33 -1.98
C VAL A 56 -1.04 22.70 -0.62
N CYS A 57 -2.32 22.52 -0.32
CA CYS A 57 -2.77 21.81 0.88
C CYS A 57 -2.42 20.30 0.82
N PRO A 58 -2.07 19.68 1.96
CA PRO A 58 -1.95 18.23 2.05
C PRO A 58 -3.33 17.58 1.82
N LEU A 59 -3.34 16.40 1.18
CA LEU A 59 -4.58 15.62 1.06
C LEU A 59 -4.99 15.04 2.42
N PRO A 60 -6.29 14.97 2.72
CA PRO A 60 -6.81 14.28 3.90
C PRO A 60 -6.56 12.77 3.80
N GLY A 61 -6.51 12.08 4.95
CA GLY A 61 -6.05 10.69 5.02
C GLY A 61 -6.81 9.71 4.12
N GLU A 62 -8.14 9.81 4.07
CA GLU A 62 -8.96 8.95 3.20
C GLU A 62 -8.69 9.18 1.71
N GLU A 63 -8.42 10.43 1.31
CA GLU A 63 -8.06 10.75 -0.08
C GLU A 63 -6.65 10.27 -0.43
N VAL A 64 -5.72 10.21 0.54
CA VAL A 64 -4.41 9.58 0.34
C VAL A 64 -4.58 8.09 0.03
N ILE A 65 -5.43 7.38 0.76
CA ILE A 65 -5.69 5.95 0.53
C ILE A 65 -6.33 5.73 -0.86
N ALA A 66 -7.37 6.51 -1.19
CA ALA A 66 -8.07 6.42 -2.46
C ALA A 66 -7.18 6.79 -3.67
N SER A 67 -6.35 7.84 -3.53
CA SER A 67 -5.42 8.29 -4.59
C SER A 67 -4.27 7.32 -4.85
N LEU A 68 -4.06 6.31 -4.02
CA LEU A 68 -3.13 5.21 -4.27
C LEU A 68 -3.80 4.00 -4.94
N GLY A 69 -5.13 4.03 -5.11
CA GLY A 69 -5.90 2.95 -5.72
C GLY A 69 -6.08 1.76 -4.77
N ILE A 70 -5.98 2.01 -3.46
CA ILE A 70 -6.28 1.04 -2.41
C ILE A 70 -7.79 1.10 -2.18
N THR A 71 -8.54 0.33 -2.96
CA THR A 71 -10.02 0.34 -2.92
C THR A 71 -10.58 -1.07 -2.75
N GLY A 72 -11.81 -1.15 -2.23
CA GLY A 72 -12.55 -2.41 -2.08
C GLY A 72 -11.91 -3.32 -1.03
N VAL A 73 -11.70 -4.60 -1.35
CA VAL A 73 -11.13 -5.57 -0.38
C VAL A 73 -9.73 -5.20 0.10
N ALA A 74 -8.97 -4.47 -0.72
CA ALA A 74 -7.62 -4.04 -0.39
C ALA A 74 -7.58 -2.85 0.59
N GLU A 75 -8.72 -2.24 0.90
CA GLU A 75 -8.85 -1.19 1.91
C GLU A 75 -8.92 -1.76 3.33
N SER A 76 -9.21 -3.06 3.47
CA SER A 76 -9.18 -3.72 4.77
C SER A 76 -7.73 -3.97 5.23
N TYR A 77 -7.37 -3.36 6.37
CA TYR A 77 -6.09 -3.60 7.03
C TYR A 77 -5.82 -5.10 7.23
N TRP A 78 -6.79 -5.82 7.80
CA TRP A 78 -6.64 -7.25 8.12
C TRP A 78 -6.56 -8.14 6.88
N PHE A 79 -7.23 -7.78 5.79
CA PHE A 79 -7.09 -8.48 4.52
C PHE A 79 -5.64 -8.42 4.02
N ASN A 80 -5.03 -7.23 4.04
CA ASN A 80 -3.64 -7.05 3.61
C ASN A 80 -2.64 -7.81 4.50
N ILE A 81 -2.85 -7.81 5.82
CA ILE A 81 -2.04 -8.61 6.74
C ILE A 81 -2.20 -10.11 6.45
N GLY A 82 -3.43 -10.57 6.26
CA GLY A 82 -3.73 -11.97 5.91
C GLY A 82 -3.04 -12.42 4.63
N MET A 83 -3.10 -11.61 3.58
CA MET A 83 -2.39 -11.88 2.31
C MET A 83 -0.87 -11.93 2.48
N THR A 84 -0.30 -11.02 3.28
CA THR A 84 1.14 -11.00 3.56
C THR A 84 1.59 -12.27 4.28
N VAL A 85 0.85 -12.70 5.30
CA VAL A 85 1.11 -13.96 6.02
C VAL A 85 0.92 -15.16 5.09
N GLY A 86 -0.12 -15.15 4.25
CA GLY A 86 -0.38 -16.21 3.27
C GLY A 86 0.78 -16.40 2.29
N LEU A 87 1.31 -15.30 1.73
CA LEU A 87 2.48 -15.34 0.86
C LEU A 87 3.73 -15.84 1.60
N GLN A 88 3.95 -15.44 2.86
CA GLN A 88 5.07 -15.91 3.66
C GLN A 88 5.01 -17.43 3.91
N VAL A 89 3.84 -17.96 4.26
CA VAL A 89 3.64 -19.41 4.44
C VAL A 89 3.86 -20.14 3.13
N MET A 90 3.29 -19.64 2.03
CA MET A 90 3.45 -20.23 0.70
C MET A 90 4.93 -20.33 0.28
N PHE A 91 5.70 -19.24 0.42
CA PHE A 91 7.13 -19.26 0.07
C PHE A 91 7.95 -20.19 0.98
N ARG A 92 7.61 -20.29 2.27
CA ARG A 92 8.27 -21.23 3.19
C ARG A 92 7.97 -22.69 2.83
N VAL A 93 6.74 -23.01 2.48
CA VAL A 93 6.35 -24.35 2.02
C VAL A 93 7.05 -24.69 0.69
N ALA A 94 7.08 -23.76 -0.26
CA ALA A 94 7.79 -23.95 -1.53
C ALA A 94 9.29 -24.20 -1.30
N ALA A 95 9.93 -23.40 -0.44
CA ALA A 95 11.33 -23.59 -0.07
C ALA A 95 11.58 -24.96 0.57
N TYR A 96 10.72 -25.39 1.49
CA TYR A 96 10.80 -26.71 2.11
C TYR A 96 10.71 -27.84 1.06
N ILE A 97 9.76 -27.74 0.12
CA ILE A 97 9.60 -28.73 -0.96
C ILE A 97 10.84 -28.79 -1.84
N PHE A 98 11.37 -27.64 -2.27
CA PHE A 98 12.55 -27.59 -3.13
C PHE A 98 13.80 -28.12 -2.45
N LEU A 99 14.02 -27.78 -1.17
CA LEU A 99 15.14 -28.32 -0.39
C LEU A 99 15.02 -29.84 -0.22
N ARG A 100 13.83 -30.35 0.12
CA ARG A 100 13.59 -31.79 0.29
C ARG A 100 13.73 -32.60 -1.00
N ARG A 101 13.58 -31.98 -2.17
CA ARG A 101 13.76 -32.64 -3.47
C ARG A 101 15.18 -32.53 -4.02
N ALA A 102 16.02 -31.70 -3.40
CA ALA A 102 17.42 -31.55 -3.75
C ALA A 102 18.34 -32.53 -2.99
N GLU A 103 17.83 -33.12 -1.90
CA GLU A 103 18.42 -34.28 -1.21
C GLU A 103 18.05 -35.59 -1.92
#